data_AF-A0AAN6GWT1-F1
#
_entry.id   AF-A0AAN6GWT1-F1
#
_cell.length_a   1.000
_cell.length_b   1.000
_cell.length_c   1.000
_cell.angle_alpha   90.00
_cell.angle_beta   90.00
_cell.angle_gamma   90.00
#
_symmetry.space_group_name_H-M   'P 1'
#
loop_
_entity.id
_entity.type
_entity.pdbx_description
1 polymer ?
#
loop_
_entity_poly.entity_id
_entity_poly.type
_entity_poly.pdbx_seq_one_letter_code
_entity_poly.pdbx_strand_id
1 'polypeptide(L)' 'GEKWIVNLIRDTRVDAKIDYQAGTVIMNHPPMSVYQQVIERTKGAFFRTQVLSAAVAK' A
#
# COMPACT_ATOMS: atom_id res chain seq x y z
N GLY A 1 -15.01 25.04 9.71
CA GLY A 1 -13.53 25.07 9.67
C GLY A 1 -12.90 23.82 9.07
N GLU A 2 -13.63 22.71 8.87
CA GLU A 2 -13.01 21.39 8.60
C GLU A 2 -13.17 20.91 7.14
N LYS A 3 -13.70 21.76 6.24
CA LYS A 3 -13.89 21.40 4.83
C LYS A 3 -12.55 21.10 4.12
N TRP A 4 -11.46 21.73 4.55
CA TRP A 4 -10.14 21.53 3.96
C TRP A 4 -9.61 20.11 4.21
N ILE A 5 -9.87 19.53 5.39
CA ILE A 5 -9.39 18.18 5.73
C ILE A 5 -10.22 17.11 5.02
N VAL A 6 -11.52 17.34 4.82
CA VAL A 6 -12.38 16.50 3.97
C VAL A 6 -11.87 16.50 2.53
N ASN A 7 -11.52 17.67 1.99
CA ASN A 7 -10.97 17.78 0.65
C ASN A 7 -9.62 17.05 0.54
N LEU A 8 -8.73 17.21 1.52
CA LEU A 8 -7.46 16.51 1.55
C LEU A 8 -7.62 14.98 1.51
N ILE A 9 -8.51 14.42 2.34
CA ILE A 9 -8.78 12.97 2.37
C ILE A 9 -9.34 12.51 1.01
N ARG A 10 -10.25 13.29 0.42
CA ARG A 10 -10.86 12.99 -0.89
C ARG A 10 -9.83 13.02 -2.03
N ASP A 11 -9.00 14.05 -2.07
CA ASP A 11 -8.06 14.30 -3.17
C ASP A 11 -6.89 13.32 -3.14
N THR A 12 -6.44 12.92 -1.95
CA THR A 12 -5.36 11.95 -1.76
C THR A 12 -5.82 10.49 -1.84
N ARG A 13 -7.13 10.24 -1.88
CA ARG A 13 -7.76 8.90 -1.87
C ARG A 13 -7.29 8.03 -0.71
N VAL A 14 -6.99 8.66 0.42
CA VAL A 14 -6.58 7.94 1.63
C VAL A 14 -7.83 7.42 2.34
N ASP A 15 -7.79 6.16 2.77
CA ASP A 15 -8.84 5.59 3.60
C ASP A 15 -8.72 6.15 5.03
N ALA A 16 -9.60 7.09 5.36
CA ALA A 16 -9.63 7.76 6.65
C ALA A 16 -11.05 8.20 7.01
N LYS A 17 -11.33 8.27 8.31
CA LYS A 17 -12.61 8.69 8.88
C LYS A 17 -12.40 9.85 9.85
N ILE A 18 -13.23 10.89 9.73
CA ILE A 18 -13.24 12.03 10.66
C ILE A 18 -14.18 11.71 11.83
N ASP A 19 -13.69 11.80 13.06
CA ASP A 19 -14.48 11.80 14.28
C ASP A 19 -14.64 13.23 14.80
N TYR A 20 -15.80 13.82 14.50
CA TYR A 20 -16.13 15.18 14.91
C TYR A 20 -16.36 15.32 16.42
N GLN A 21 -16.75 14.26 17.12
CA GLN A 21 -17.01 14.33 18.56
C GLN A 21 -15.70 14.33 19.35
N ALA A 22 -14.74 13.52 18.92
CA ALA A 22 -13.41 13.47 19.50
C ALA A 22 -12.45 14.53 18.93
N GLY A 23 -12.79 15.17 17.80
CA GLY A 23 -11.91 16.11 17.09
C GLY A 23 -10.67 15.42 16.50
N THR A 24 -10.81 14.16 16.07
CA THR A 24 -9.68 13.35 15.58
C THR A 24 -9.95 12.78 14.18
N VAL A 25 -8.87 12.40 13.50
CA VAL A 25 -8.93 11.70 12.21
C VAL A 25 -8.34 10.32 12.39
N ILE A 26 -9.14 9.30 12.10
CA ILE A 26 -8.76 7.89 12.16
C ILE A 26 -8.30 7.48 10.77
N MET A 27 -7.04 7.02 10.66
CA MET A 27 -6.47 6.55 9.41
C MET A 27 -6.64 5.03 9.30
N ASN A 28 -7.41 4.57 8.32
CA ASN A 28 -7.57 3.16 8.01
C ASN A 28 -6.43 2.71 7.10
N HIS A 29 -5.24 2.49 7.68
CA HIS A 29 -4.13 1.88 6.96
C HIS A 29 -3.78 0.56 7.64
N PRO A 30 -4.43 -0.57 7.26
CA PRO A 30 -4.07 -1.85 7.85
C PRO A 30 -2.62 -2.17 7.49
N PRO A 31 -1.79 -2.61 8.47
CA PRO A 31 -0.43 -3.02 8.18
C PRO A 31 -0.46 -4.18 7.19
N MET A 32 0.31 -4.06 6.10
CA MET A 32 0.43 -5.17 5.14
C MET A 32 1.00 -6.40 5.84
N SER A 33 0.36 -7.55 5.62
CA SER A 33 0.85 -8.85 6.10
C SER A 33 2.32 -9.07 5.71
N VAL A 34 3.13 -9.56 6.64
CA VAL A 34 4.55 -9.89 6.39
C VAL A 34 4.70 -10.86 5.21
N TYR A 35 3.79 -11.84 5.10
CA TYR A 35 3.77 -12.78 3.98
C TYR A 35 3.56 -12.08 2.64
N GLN A 36 2.60 -11.15 2.57
CA GLN A 36 2.35 -10.38 1.36
C GLN A 36 3.59 -9.55 0.98
N GLN A 37 4.26 -8.94 1.97
CA GLN A 37 5.48 -8.17 1.72
C GLN A 37 6.61 -9.03 1.14
N VAL A 38 6.83 -10.24 1.67
CA VAL A 38 7.85 -11.16 1.16
C VAL A 38 7.50 -11.59 -0.27
N ILE A 39 6.24 -11.92 -0.55
CA ILE A 39 5.78 -12.29 -1.90
C ILE A 39 6.05 -11.15 -2.89
N GLU A 40 5.60 -9.92 -2.59
CA GLU A 40 5.81 -8.77 -3.48
C GLU A 40 7.30 -8.47 -3.72
N ARG A 41 8.11 -8.52 -2.66
CA ARG A 41 9.56 -8.27 -2.77
C ARG A 41 10.29 -9.34 -3.58
N THR A 42 9.81 -10.58 -3.57
CA THR A 42 10.46 -11.72 -4.27
C THR A 42 9.99 -11.90 -5.72
N LYS A 43 8.84 -11.35 -6.13
CA LYS A 43 8.31 -11.43 -7.52
C LYS A 43 9.35 -11.06 -8.59
N GLY A 44 10.03 -9.92 -8.43
CA GLY A 44 11.01 -9.45 -9.41
C GLY A 44 12.25 -10.35 -9.49
N ALA A 45 12.70 -10.86 -8.34
CA ALA A 45 13.84 -11.79 -8.27
C ALA A 45 13.51 -13.15 -8.90
N PHE A 46 12.30 -13.67 -8.65
CA PHE A 46 11.80 -14.88 -9.28
C PHE A 46 11.81 -14.75 -10.80
N PHE A 47 11.22 -13.67 -11.35
CA PHE A 47 11.18 -13.43 -12.79
C PHE A 47 12.58 -13.39 -13.40
N ARG A 48 13.51 -12.62 -12.81
CA ARG A 48 14.89 -12.52 -13.30
C ARG A 48 15.59 -13.88 -13.30
N THR A 49 15.40 -14.69 -12.26
CA THR A 49 16.01 -16.02 -12.16
C THR A 49 15.45 -16.97 -13.21
N GLN A 50 14.14 -16.91 -13.49
CA GLN A 50 13.51 -17.69 -14.57
C GLN A 50 14.10 -17.34 -15.94
N VAL A 51 14.23 -16.04 -16.24
CA VAL A 51 14.83 -15.57 -17.50
C VAL A 51 16.29 -16.02 -17.62
N LEU A 52 17.09 -15.89 -16.55
CA LEU A 52 18.48 -16.35 -16.53
C LEU A 52 18.59 -17.87 -16.72
N SER A 53 17.76 -18.64 -16.04
CA SER A 53 17.73 -20.09 -16.17
C SER A 53 17.42 -20.51 -17.62
N ALA A 54 16.46 -19.85 -18.26
CA ALA A 54 16.11 -20.12 -19.66
C ALA A 54 17.25 -19.72 -20.62
N ALA A 55 17.97 -18.63 -20.32
CA ALA A 55 19.10 -18.19 -21.13
C ALA A 55 20.31 -19.12 -21.04
N VAL A 56 20.58 -19.69 -19.86
CA VAL A 56 21.69 -20.64 -19.64
C VAL A 56 21.38 -22.04 -20.17
N ALA A 57 20.09 -22.41 -20.25
CA ALA A 57 19.67 -23.71 -20.80
C ALA A 57 19.77 -23.82 -22.34
N LYS A 58 20.20 -22.76 -23.02
CA LYS A 58 20.41 -22.69 -24.47
C LYS A 58 21.91 -22.74 -24.79
#